data_AF-A0A939YMG6-F1
#
_entry.id   AF-A0A939YMG6-F1
#
_cell.length_a   1.000
_cell.length_b   1.000
_cell.length_c   1.000
_cell.angle_alpha   90.00
_cell.angle_beta   90.00
_cell.angle_gamma   90.00
#
_symmetry.space_group_name_H-M   'P 1'
#
loop_
_entity.id
_entity.type
_entity.pdbx_description
1 polymer ?
#
loop_
_entity_poly.entity_id
_entity_poly.type
_entity_poly.pdbx_seq_one_letter_code
_entity_poly.pdbx_strand_id
1 'polypeptide(L)'
;MRALYLSAALLTAAVVYVFSSTAYLSGFFSELLTYTENMPNDPADAAGPLDELLDKWERGKPAVIMLVDRGEADGIDTALQWLLGAVESGDGKEYTAAVAGLRYEIGQIMSFIRPCAENVL
;
A
#
# COMPACT_ATOMS: atom_id res chain seq x y z
N MET A 1 -37.49 21.52 -7.22
CA MET A 1 -36.22 22.17 -6.83
C MET A 1 -35.45 21.42 -5.73
N ARG A 2 -36.01 21.08 -4.56
CA ARG A 2 -35.29 20.35 -3.48
C ARG A 2 -34.62 19.01 -3.88
N ALA A 3 -35.24 18.21 -4.75
CA ALA A 3 -34.70 16.91 -5.17
C ALA A 3 -33.40 17.04 -6.02
N LEU A 4 -33.28 18.09 -6.83
CA LEU A 4 -32.10 18.37 -7.67
C LEU A 4 -30.87 18.80 -6.84
N TYR A 5 -31.10 19.52 -5.73
CA TYR A 5 -30.01 19.90 -4.82
C TYR A 5 -29.48 18.72 -4.01
N LEU A 6 -30.34 17.77 -3.62
CA LEU A 6 -29.91 16.56 -2.93
C LEU A 6 -29.05 15.67 -3.83
N SER A 7 -29.44 15.50 -5.10
CA SER A 7 -28.67 14.71 -6.06
C SER A 7 -27.33 15.36 -6.40
N ALA A 8 -27.26 16.69 -6.50
CA ALA A 8 -26.00 17.39 -6.72
C ALA A 8 -25.06 17.29 -5.49
N ALA A 9 -25.59 17.45 -4.27
CA ALA A 9 -24.80 17.33 -3.04
C ALA A 9 -24.27 15.91 -2.81
N LEU A 10 -25.08 14.88 -3.08
CA LEU A 10 -24.65 13.48 -3.02
C LEU A 10 -23.56 13.17 -4.05
N LEU A 11 -23.69 13.72 -5.27
CA LEU A 11 -22.67 13.57 -6.30
C LEU A 11 -21.35 14.23 -5.88
N THR A 12 -21.40 15.46 -5.35
CA THR A 12 -20.20 16.15 -4.86
C THR A 12 -19.54 15.40 -3.70
N ALA A 13 -20.33 14.88 -2.75
CA ALA A 13 -19.79 14.10 -1.64
C ALA A 13 -19.13 12.79 -2.10
N ALA A 14 -19.75 12.08 -3.06
CA ALA A 14 -19.18 10.86 -3.63
C ALA A 14 -17.88 11.15 -4.39
N VAL A 15 -17.83 12.23 -5.16
CA VAL A 15 -16.64 12.66 -5.89
C VAL A 15 -15.50 13.00 -4.91
N VAL A 16 -15.77 13.82 -3.88
CA VAL A 16 -14.76 14.16 -2.86
C VAL A 16 -14.27 12.93 -2.11
N TYR A 17 -15.15 12.00 -1.77
CA TYR A 17 -14.78 10.74 -1.11
C TYR A 17 -13.85 9.90 -1.98
N VAL A 18 -14.18 9.71 -3.27
CA VAL A 18 -13.34 8.94 -4.21
C VAL A 18 -11.96 9.58 -4.35
N PHE A 19 -11.89 10.89 -4.55
CA PHE A 19 -10.61 11.60 -4.73
C PHE A 19 -9.72 11.58 -3.48
N SER A 20 -10.30 11.86 -2.30
CA SER A 20 -9.53 11.85 -1.05
C SER A 20 -9.02 10.45 -0.71
N SER A 21 -9.80 9.42 -1.03
CA SER A 21 -9.43 8.02 -0.85
C SER A 21 -8.29 7.58 -1.78
N THR A 22 -8.36 7.90 -3.07
CA THR A 22 -7.27 7.58 -4.02
C THR A 22 -6.00 8.37 -3.74
N ALA A 23 -6.10 9.65 -3.36
CA ALA A 23 -4.94 10.45 -2.99
C ALA A 23 -4.26 9.91 -1.72
N TYR A 24 -5.04 9.55 -0.71
CA TYR A 24 -4.53 8.93 0.52
C TYR A 24 -3.79 7.62 0.21
N LEU A 25 -4.44 6.70 -0.52
CA LEU A 25 -3.83 5.41 -0.86
C LEU A 25 -2.59 5.57 -1.74
N SER A 26 -2.62 6.48 -2.73
CA SER A 26 -1.46 6.73 -3.59
C SER A 26 -0.26 7.22 -2.78
N GLY A 27 -0.48 8.13 -1.82
CA GLY A 27 0.56 8.61 -0.92
C GLY A 27 1.10 7.50 -0.03
N PHE A 28 0.21 6.73 0.59
CA PHE A 28 0.56 5.61 1.46
C PHE A 28 1.40 4.54 0.73
N PHE A 29 0.96 4.08 -0.44
CA PHE A 29 1.72 3.08 -1.20
C PHE A 29 3.02 3.63 -1.79
N SER A 30 3.09 4.93 -2.14
CA SER A 30 4.35 5.56 -2.55
C SER A 30 5.35 5.61 -1.39
N GLU A 31 4.89 5.88 -0.17
CA GLU A 31 5.73 5.84 1.03
C GLU A 31 6.22 4.42 1.32
N LEU A 32 5.32 3.42 1.29
CA LEU A 32 5.70 2.01 1.46
C LEU A 32 6.70 1.54 0.40
N LEU A 33 6.50 1.91 -0.86
CA LEU A 33 7.43 1.58 -1.94
C LEU A 33 8.79 2.20 -1.68
N THR A 34 8.84 3.49 -1.34
CA THR A 34 10.07 4.20 -1.02
C THR A 34 10.79 3.53 0.16
N TYR A 35 10.05 3.12 1.18
CA TYR A 35 10.61 2.44 2.34
C TYR A 35 11.21 1.08 1.95
N THR A 36 10.48 0.30 1.15
CA THR A 36 10.92 -0.99 0.63
C THR A 36 12.12 -0.85 -0.33
N GLU A 37 12.19 0.24 -1.08
CA GLU A 37 13.32 0.58 -1.96
C GLU A 37 14.62 0.87 -1.21
N ASN A 38 14.49 1.46 -0.02
CA ASN A 38 15.60 1.83 0.86
C ASN A 38 15.92 0.78 1.93
N MET A 39 15.30 -0.41 1.86
CA MET A 39 15.66 -1.53 2.73
C MET A 39 17.17 -1.84 2.60
N PRO A 40 17.86 -2.15 3.72
CA PRO A 40 19.27 -2.54 3.68
C PRO A 40 19.51 -3.72 2.73
N ASN A 41 20.71 -3.86 2.19
CA ASN A 41 21.04 -5.02 1.36
C ASN A 41 21.37 -6.27 2.17
N ASP A 42 21.74 -6.09 3.44
CA ASP A 42 22.07 -7.18 4.37
C ASP A 42 20.87 -7.45 5.30
N PRO A 43 20.36 -8.69 5.39
CA PRO A 43 19.27 -9.03 6.32
C PRO A 43 19.61 -8.75 7.78
N ALA A 44 20.89 -8.78 8.18
CA ALA A 44 21.30 -8.48 9.56
C ALA A 44 21.01 -7.03 9.97
N ASP A 45 21.01 -6.10 9.01
CA ASP A 45 20.71 -4.69 9.23
C ASP A 45 19.22 -4.37 9.06
N ALA A 46 18.42 -5.34 8.58
CA ALA A 46 17.04 -5.12 8.15
C ALA A 46 15.99 -5.21 9.27
N ALA A 47 16.33 -5.67 10.47
CA ALA A 47 15.35 -5.87 11.55
C ALA A 47 14.62 -4.58 11.95
N GLY A 48 15.36 -3.48 12.22
CA GLY A 48 14.75 -2.20 12.57
C GLY A 48 13.90 -1.59 11.44
N PRO A 49 14.43 -1.50 10.21
CA PRO A 49 13.65 -1.06 9.05
C PRO A 49 12.40 -1.93 8.79
N LEU A 50 12.49 -3.24 8.98
CA LEU A 50 11.34 -4.13 8.83
C LEU A 50 10.26 -3.85 9.88
N ASP A 51 10.62 -3.64 11.15
CA ASP A 51 9.66 -3.29 12.21
C ASP A 51 8.92 -1.98 11.88
N GLU A 52 9.64 -0.96 11.39
CA GLU A 52 9.02 0.30 10.97
C GLU A 52 8.08 0.11 9.77
N LEU A 53 8.44 -0.75 8.81
CA LEU A 53 7.63 -1.07 7.65
C LEU A 53 6.34 -1.81 8.05
N LEU A 54 6.45 -2.76 8.97
CA LEU A 54 5.32 -3.49 9.54
C LEU A 54 4.36 -2.54 10.27
N ASP A 55 4.88 -1.64 11.13
CA ASP A 55 4.05 -0.67 11.86
C ASP A 55 3.36 0.34 10.93
N LYS A 56 4.02 0.75 9.83
CA LYS A 56 3.36 1.55 8.79
C LYS A 56 2.23 0.78 8.12
N TRP A 57 2.49 -0.48 7.75
CA TRP A 57 1.49 -1.33 7.13
C TRP A 57 0.29 -1.58 8.05
N GLU A 58 0.50 -1.94 9.32
CA GLU A 58 -0.58 -2.18 10.27
C GLU A 58 -1.48 -0.96 10.45
N ARG A 59 -0.91 0.25 10.47
CA ARG A 59 -1.69 1.49 10.57
C ARG A 59 -2.49 1.80 9.31
N GLY A 60 -1.98 1.49 8.12
CA GLY A 60 -2.65 1.78 6.85
C GLY A 60 -3.56 0.68 6.33
N LYS A 61 -3.37 -0.57 6.77
CA LYS A 61 -4.12 -1.75 6.33
C LYS A 61 -5.65 -1.61 6.42
N PRO A 62 -6.25 -1.06 7.50
CA PRO A 62 -7.69 -0.88 7.55
C PRO A 62 -8.23 0.01 6.41
N ALA A 63 -7.47 1.03 6.02
CA ALA A 63 -7.84 1.89 4.91
C ALA A 63 -7.69 1.17 3.56
N VAL A 64 -6.65 0.36 3.38
CA VAL A 64 -6.49 -0.49 2.18
C VAL A 64 -7.67 -1.45 2.03
N ILE A 65 -8.05 -2.15 3.10
CA ILE A 65 -9.19 -3.08 3.08
C ILE A 65 -10.50 -2.34 2.73
N MET A 66 -10.68 -1.13 3.26
CA MET A 66 -11.89 -0.35 3.03
C MET A 66 -11.98 0.25 1.62
N LEU A 67 -10.83 0.59 1.02
CA LEU A 67 -10.77 1.41 -0.19
C LEU A 67 -10.31 0.65 -1.44
N VAL A 68 -9.66 -0.50 -1.28
CA VAL A 68 -9.18 -1.37 -2.37
C VAL A 68 -9.91 -2.70 -2.32
N ASP A 69 -9.39 -3.68 -1.58
CA ASP A 69 -9.99 -4.99 -1.34
C ASP A 69 -9.21 -5.70 -0.22
N ARG A 70 -9.83 -6.72 0.39
CA ARG A 70 -9.16 -7.57 1.37
C ARG A 70 -8.06 -8.44 0.74
N GLY A 71 -8.28 -8.98 -0.45
CA GLY A 71 -7.32 -9.85 -1.12
C GLY A 71 -5.99 -9.14 -1.42
N GLU A 72 -6.05 -7.88 -1.84
CA GLU A 72 -4.85 -7.05 -2.06
C GLU A 72 -4.09 -6.81 -0.75
N ALA A 73 -4.81 -6.59 0.36
CA ALA A 73 -4.18 -6.47 1.68
C ALA A 73 -3.54 -7.79 2.14
N ASP A 74 -4.17 -8.93 1.87
CA ASP A 74 -3.63 -10.26 2.20
C ASP A 74 -2.36 -10.58 1.37
N GLY A 75 -2.26 -10.08 0.13
CA GLY A 75 -1.05 -10.17 -0.71
C GLY A 75 0.15 -9.46 -0.08
N ILE A 76 -0.06 -8.24 0.41
CA ILE A 76 0.98 -7.47 1.13
C ILE A 76 1.34 -8.15 2.46
N ASP A 77 0.35 -8.63 3.24
CA ASP A 77 0.63 -9.39 4.48
C ASP A 77 1.53 -10.59 4.19
N THR A 78 1.24 -11.34 3.13
CA THR A 78 2.00 -12.54 2.74
C THR A 78 3.44 -12.16 2.36
N ALA A 79 3.61 -11.09 1.59
CA ALA A 79 4.94 -10.61 1.21
C ALA A 79 5.75 -10.11 2.42
N LEU A 80 5.10 -9.43 3.38
CA LEU A 80 5.74 -8.98 4.62
C LEU A 80 6.13 -10.15 5.53
N GLN A 81 5.29 -11.18 5.63
CA GLN A 81 5.62 -12.40 6.38
C GLN A 81 6.81 -13.14 5.76
N TRP A 82 6.86 -13.20 4.43
CA TRP A 82 8.01 -13.79 3.75
C TRP A 82 9.29 -12.99 3.99
N LEU A 83 9.21 -11.66 3.93
CA LEU A 83 10.34 -10.77 4.25
C LEU A 83 10.82 -10.95 5.69
N LEU A 84 9.90 -11.07 6.65
CA LEU A 84 10.24 -11.36 8.05
C LEU A 84 10.98 -12.68 8.18
N GLY A 85 10.47 -13.76 7.60
CA GLY A 85 11.15 -15.05 7.62
C GLY A 85 12.55 -15.00 6.96
N ALA A 86 12.69 -14.23 5.88
CA ALA A 86 13.97 -14.05 5.22
C ALA A 86 14.98 -13.28 6.09
N VAL A 87 14.54 -12.22 6.80
CA VAL A 87 15.37 -11.50 7.78
C VAL A 87 15.80 -12.42 8.92
N GLU A 88 14.88 -13.19 9.49
CA GLU A 88 15.16 -14.14 10.58
C GLU A 88 16.14 -15.25 10.16
N SER A 89 16.06 -15.70 8.90
CA SER A 89 16.95 -16.73 8.36
C SER A 89 18.39 -16.24 8.14
N GLY A 90 18.58 -14.94 7.91
CA GLY A 90 19.84 -14.34 7.49
C GLY A 90 20.30 -14.72 6.07
N ASP A 91 19.48 -15.41 5.26
CA ASP A 91 19.81 -15.73 3.88
C ASP A 91 19.63 -14.49 2.99
N GLY A 92 20.75 -13.87 2.59
CA GLY A 92 20.74 -12.69 1.74
C GLY A 92 20.07 -12.88 0.36
N LYS A 93 20.05 -14.09 -0.20
CA LYS A 93 19.36 -14.36 -1.46
C LYS A 93 17.85 -14.40 -1.26
N GLU A 94 17.40 -15.10 -0.22
CA GLU A 94 15.99 -15.18 0.12
C GLU A 94 15.46 -13.79 0.50
N TYR A 95 16.24 -13.04 1.27
CA TYR A 95 15.94 -11.66 1.64
C TYR A 95 15.78 -10.74 0.41
N THR A 96 16.74 -10.80 -0.53
CA THR A 96 16.65 -10.01 -1.77
C THR A 96 15.40 -10.37 -2.58
N ALA A 97 15.05 -11.65 -2.65
CA ALA A 97 13.84 -12.12 -3.32
C ALA A 97 12.56 -11.64 -2.61
N ALA A 98 12.54 -11.68 -1.28
CA ALA A 98 11.40 -11.24 -0.48
C ALA A 98 11.18 -9.72 -0.58
N VAL A 99 12.25 -8.91 -0.56
CA VAL A 99 12.18 -7.46 -0.80
C VAL A 99 11.62 -7.19 -2.19
N ALA A 100 12.08 -7.91 -3.23
CA ALA A 100 11.55 -7.76 -4.58
C ALA A 100 10.07 -8.19 -4.69
N GLY A 101 9.67 -9.25 -3.99
CA GLY A 101 8.28 -9.69 -3.89
C GLY A 101 7.37 -8.63 -3.28
N LEU A 102 7.78 -8.03 -2.17
CA LEU A 102 7.02 -6.93 -1.56
C LEU A 102 6.90 -5.72 -2.48
N ARG A 103 7.98 -5.33 -3.16
CA ARG A 103 7.93 -4.25 -4.17
C ARG A 103 6.95 -4.56 -5.30
N TYR A 104 6.89 -5.82 -5.74
CA TYR A 104 5.96 -6.26 -6.78
C TYR A 104 4.51 -6.09 -6.34
N GLU A 105 4.14 -6.58 -5.16
CA GLU A 105 2.77 -6.47 -4.63
C GLU A 105 2.35 -5.00 -4.45
N ILE A 106 3.23 -4.16 -3.88
CA ILE A 106 2.97 -2.71 -3.75
C ILE A 106 2.77 -2.09 -5.14
N GLY A 107 3.60 -2.46 -6.11
CA GLY A 107 3.53 -1.97 -7.48
C GLY A 107 2.23 -2.36 -8.20
N GLN A 108 1.73 -3.58 -7.97
CA GLN A 108 0.44 -4.03 -8.51
C GLN A 108 -0.69 -3.14 -8.00
N ILE A 109 -0.77 -2.93 -6.68
CA ILE A 109 -1.82 -2.10 -6.08
C ILE A 109 -1.73 -0.65 -6.58
N MET A 110 -0.53 -0.09 -6.67
CA MET A 110 -0.33 1.25 -7.22
C MET A 110 -0.79 1.36 -8.68
N SER A 111 -0.62 0.30 -9.48
CA SER A 111 -1.08 0.27 -10.87
C SER A 111 -2.60 0.28 -11.00
N PHE A 112 -3.33 -0.24 -10.00
CA PHE A 112 -4.79 -0.16 -9.93
C PHE A 112 -5.28 1.23 -9.49
N ILE A 113 -4.55 1.89 -8.59
CA ILE A 113 -4.96 3.19 -8.01
C ILE A 113 -4.64 4.36 -8.96
N ARG A 114 -3.51 4.31 -9.68
CA ARG A 114 -3.02 5.43 -10.52
C ARG A 114 -3.99 5.84 -11.65
N PRO A 115 -4.63 4.93 -12.40
CA PRO A 115 -5.61 5.31 -13.42
C PRO A 115 -6.83 6.06 -12.86
N CYS A 116 -7.18 5.86 -11.58
CA CYS A 116 -8.27 6.58 -10.94
C CYS A 116 -7.89 8.03 -10.57
N ALA A 117 -6.59 8.33 -10.43
CA ALA A 117 -6.10 9.67 -10.16
C ALA A 117 -5.86 10.49 -11.45
N GLU A 118 -5.46 9.82 -12.55
CA GLU A 118 -5.09 10.49 -13.81
C GLU A 118 -6.28 10.71 -14.77
N ASN A 119 -7.34 9.90 -14.73
CA ASN A 119 -8.49 10.00 -15.66
C ASN A 119 -9.56 11.02 -15.26
N VAL A 120 -9.24 12.01 -14.41
CA VAL A 120 -10.23 13.00 -13.93
C VAL A 120 -9.72 14.45 -14.02
N LEU A 121 -8.84 14.74 -14.98
CA LEU A 121 -8.48 16.11 -15.40
C LEU A 121 -8.95 16.37 -16.84
#